data_AF-A0A2E0HMQ9-F1
#
_entry.id   AF-A0A2E0HMQ9-F1
#
_cell.length_a   1.000
_cell.length_b   1.000
_cell.length_c   1.000
_cell.angle_alpha   90.00
_cell.angle_beta   90.00
_cell.angle_gamma   90.00
#
_symmetry.space_group_name_H-M   'P 1'
#
loop_
_entity.id
_entity.type
_entity.pdbx_description
1 polymer ?
#
loop_
_entity_poly.entity_id
_entity_poly.type
_entity_poly.pdbx_seq_one_letter_code
_entity_poly.pdbx_strand_id
1 'polypeptide(L)'
;MKSIAERHLDGAAKTLTLTISPAWKRTLANMAIEFVNDGGNVKSFMGVLKQSELAELENSGEIFGFWGKKMLPQIFKWDDKSKMLISGSMDELELLSKRKDFLKSELKLDDVIVVSSEESTDQSGRINSAMPLSPTIIYA
;
A
#
# COMPACT_ATOMS: atom_id res chain seq x y z
N MET A 1 -5.50 -1.37 -19.16
CA MET A 1 -6.07 -1.49 -17.80
C MET A 1 -7.49 -0.95 -17.73
N LYS A 2 -7.76 0.30 -18.19
CA LYS A 2 -9.13 0.88 -18.28
C LYS A 2 -10.15 -0.03 -19.01
N SER A 3 -9.78 -0.55 -20.19
CA SER A 3 -10.65 -1.43 -20.99
C SER A 3 -11.02 -2.78 -20.36
N ILE A 4 -10.30 -3.23 -19.31
CA ILE A 4 -10.62 -4.48 -18.59
C ILE A 4 -11.57 -4.18 -17.42
N ALA A 5 -11.41 -3.01 -16.78
CA ALA A 5 -12.32 -2.57 -15.73
C ALA A 5 -13.71 -2.21 -16.31
N GLU A 6 -13.74 -1.55 -17.48
CA GLU A 6 -14.97 -1.23 -18.21
C GLU A 6 -15.77 -2.47 -18.64
N ARG A 7 -15.17 -3.66 -18.71
CA ARG A 7 -15.91 -4.92 -19.02
C ARG A 7 -16.85 -5.37 -17.90
N HIS A 8 -16.66 -4.86 -16.68
CA HIS A 8 -17.46 -5.21 -15.51
C HIS A 8 -18.32 -4.03 -15.03
N LEU A 9 -18.35 -2.93 -15.78
CA LEU A 9 -19.16 -1.74 -15.52
C LEU A 9 -20.23 -1.64 -16.61
N ASP A 10 -21.44 -1.20 -16.24
CA ASP A 10 -22.52 -0.88 -17.19
C ASP A 10 -22.26 0.47 -17.88
N GLY A 11 -21.03 0.71 -18.36
CA GLY A 11 -20.61 1.96 -18.99
C GLY A 11 -19.11 2.26 -18.90
N ALA A 12 -18.73 3.43 -19.42
CA ALA A 12 -17.36 3.93 -19.29
C ALA A 12 -17.10 4.37 -17.85
N ALA A 13 -15.95 3.97 -17.30
CA ALA A 13 -15.52 4.39 -15.96
C ALA A 13 -15.34 5.91 -15.92
N LYS A 14 -15.95 6.55 -14.93
CA LYS A 14 -15.92 7.99 -14.70
C LYS A 14 -15.06 8.38 -13.52
N THR A 15 -14.91 7.48 -12.54
CA THR A 15 -14.16 7.74 -11.32
C THR A 15 -13.08 6.70 -11.11
N LEU A 16 -11.90 7.15 -10.70
CA LEU A 16 -10.83 6.30 -10.21
C LEU A 16 -10.66 6.51 -8.70
N THR A 17 -10.72 5.44 -7.93
CA THR A 17 -10.31 5.43 -6.53
C THR A 17 -8.97 4.72 -6.38
N LEU A 18 -7.99 5.43 -5.85
CA LEU A 18 -6.69 4.91 -5.41
C LEU A 18 -6.72 4.75 -3.89
N THR A 19 -6.70 3.50 -3.42
CA THR A 19 -6.62 3.19 -1.99
C THR A 19 -5.20 2.80 -1.64
N ILE A 20 -4.50 3.63 -0.87
CA ILE A 20 -3.15 3.33 -0.41
C ILE A 20 -3.16 2.38 0.80
N SER A 21 -2.02 1.77 1.10
CA SER A 21 -1.87 0.89 2.26
C SER A 21 -2.05 1.65 3.58
N PRO A 22 -2.53 0.97 4.65
CA PRO A 22 -2.60 1.58 5.97
C PRO A 22 -1.20 1.92 6.49
N ALA A 23 -1.12 2.90 7.39
CA ALA A 23 0.16 3.43 7.86
C ALA A 23 1.07 2.31 8.43
N TRP A 24 0.49 1.39 9.20
CA TRP A 24 1.23 0.29 9.83
C TRP A 24 1.94 -0.63 8.83
N LYS A 25 1.43 -0.80 7.60
CA LYS A 25 2.12 -1.61 6.56
C LYS A 25 3.38 -0.93 6.08
N ARG A 26 3.37 0.41 5.96
CA ARG A 26 4.56 1.18 5.61
C ARG A 26 5.58 1.13 6.75
N THR A 27 5.15 1.33 8.00
CA THR A 27 6.01 1.20 9.18
C THR A 27 6.65 -0.18 9.25
N LEU A 28 5.88 -1.25 9.05
CA LEU A 28 6.39 -2.62 9.03
C LEU A 28 7.44 -2.84 7.93
N ALA A 29 7.20 -2.32 6.74
CA ALA A 29 8.14 -2.42 5.62
C ALA A 29 9.43 -1.66 5.93
N ASN A 30 9.34 -0.44 6.47
CA ASN A 30 10.48 0.40 6.84
C ASN A 30 11.38 -0.30 7.84
N MET A 31 10.80 -0.76 8.96
CA MET A 31 11.56 -1.48 9.99
C MET A 31 12.26 -2.72 9.44
N ALA A 32 11.60 -3.48 8.55
CA ALA A 32 12.19 -4.67 7.96
C ALA A 32 13.32 -4.33 6.97
N ILE A 33 13.19 -3.25 6.19
CA ILE A 33 14.22 -2.77 5.28
C ILE A 33 15.44 -2.28 6.07
N GLU A 34 15.23 -1.47 7.11
CA GLU A 34 16.27 -0.98 8.00
C GLU A 34 17.02 -2.13 8.66
N PHE A 35 16.30 -3.10 9.24
CA PHE A 35 16.91 -4.27 9.86
C PHE A 35 17.81 -5.05 8.89
N VAL A 36 17.41 -5.18 7.63
CA VAL A 36 18.23 -5.85 6.60
C VAL A 36 19.43 -5.00 6.20
N ASN A 37 19.26 -3.69 6.06
CA ASN A 37 20.35 -2.77 5.74
C ASN A 37 21.42 -2.75 6.83
N ASP A 38 21.03 -2.95 8.10
CA ASP A 38 21.92 -3.08 9.25
C ASP A 38 22.61 -4.46 9.34
N GLY A 39 22.44 -5.32 8.33
CA GLY A 39 23.04 -6.65 8.25
C GLY A 39 22.20 -7.76 8.90
N GLY A 40 20.98 -7.45 9.35
CA GLY A 40 20.06 -8.41 9.93
C GLY A 40 19.52 -9.43 8.91
N ASN A 41 19.34 -10.67 9.35
CA ASN A 41 18.70 -11.69 8.52
C ASN A 41 17.17 -11.49 8.53
N VAL A 42 16.57 -11.06 7.42
CA VAL A 42 15.13 -10.80 7.33
C VAL A 42 14.22 -11.91 7.91
N LYS A 43 14.63 -13.18 7.86
CA LYS A 43 13.84 -14.29 8.45
C LYS A 43 13.78 -14.23 9.99
N SER A 44 14.75 -13.61 10.65
CA SER A 44 14.76 -13.39 12.11
C SER A 44 14.08 -12.08 12.53
N PHE A 45 13.65 -11.23 11.58
CA PHE A 45 13.02 -9.94 11.87
C PHE A 45 11.77 -10.05 12.77
N MET A 46 11.07 -11.19 12.75
CA MET A 46 9.93 -11.45 13.64
C MET A 46 10.26 -11.21 15.13
N GLY A 47 11.50 -11.47 15.56
CA GLY A 47 11.93 -11.21 16.94
C GLY A 47 11.96 -9.72 17.28
N VAL A 48 12.35 -8.88 16.32
CA VAL A 48 12.35 -7.42 16.44
C VAL A 48 10.92 -6.88 16.38
N LEU A 49 10.12 -7.38 15.44
CA LEU A 49 8.73 -6.96 15.27
C LEU A 49 7.91 -7.14 16.55
N LYS A 50 8.10 -8.25 17.26
CA LYS A 50 7.42 -8.54 18.54
C LYS A 50 7.78 -7.61 19.69
N GLN A 51 8.84 -6.82 19.56
CA GLN A 51 9.31 -5.87 20.57
C GLN A 51 9.09 -4.41 20.15
N SER A 52 8.37 -4.20 19.05
CA SER A 52 8.16 -2.87 18.46
C SER A 52 6.80 -2.30 18.82
N GLU A 53 6.60 -1.01 18.54
CA GLU A 53 5.30 -0.33 18.70
C GLU A 53 4.16 -1.00 17.92
N LEU A 54 4.48 -1.68 16.80
CA LEU A 54 3.48 -2.44 16.03
C LEU A 54 2.94 -3.66 16.77
N ALA A 55 3.67 -4.19 17.76
CA ALA A 55 3.20 -5.28 18.60
C ALA A 55 2.16 -4.83 19.64
N GLU A 56 2.17 -3.53 19.98
CA GLU A 56 1.27 -2.93 20.98
C GLU A 56 -0.05 -2.43 20.37
N LEU A 57 -0.15 -2.40 19.04
CA LEU A 57 -1.39 -2.04 18.36
C LEU A 57 -2.48 -3.11 18.56
N GLU A 58 -3.74 -2.68 18.62
CA GLU A 58 -4.90 -3.57 18.77
C GLU A 58 -4.97 -4.66 17.69
N ASN A 59 -4.46 -4.37 16.49
CA ASN A 59 -4.41 -5.30 15.37
C ASN A 59 -3.08 -6.08 15.24
N SER A 60 -2.26 -6.17 16.28
CA SER A 60 -0.94 -6.85 16.23
C SER A 60 -0.98 -8.29 15.69
N GLY A 61 -2.05 -9.04 15.99
CA GLY A 61 -2.27 -10.38 15.42
C GLY A 61 -2.37 -10.38 13.89
N GLU A 62 -3.02 -9.38 13.30
CA GLU A 62 -3.05 -9.16 11.85
C GLU A 62 -1.66 -8.84 11.32
N ILE A 63 -0.94 -7.94 11.98
CA ILE A 63 0.40 -7.49 11.59
C ILE A 63 1.38 -8.67 11.53
N PHE A 64 1.40 -9.53 12.56
CA PHE A 64 2.26 -10.72 12.59
C PHE A 64 1.90 -11.72 11.49
N GLY A 65 0.61 -11.96 11.28
CA GLY A 65 0.14 -12.83 10.20
C GLY A 65 0.49 -12.27 8.82
N PHE A 66 0.36 -10.96 8.65
CA PHE A 66 0.69 -10.24 7.42
C PHE A 66 2.17 -10.30 7.12
N TRP A 67 3.03 -10.13 8.13
CA TRP A 67 4.47 -10.23 7.98
C TRP A 67 4.87 -11.53 7.29
N GLY A 68 4.48 -12.68 7.85
CA GLY A 68 4.88 -13.98 7.32
C GLY A 68 4.29 -14.29 5.94
N LYS A 69 3.01 -13.94 5.73
CA LYS A 69 2.27 -14.33 4.51
C LYS A 69 2.52 -13.40 3.31
N LYS A 70 2.72 -12.11 3.55
CA LYS A 70 2.73 -11.09 2.49
C LYS A 70 3.96 -10.18 2.53
N MET A 71 4.33 -9.64 3.69
CA MET A 71 5.42 -8.66 3.74
C MET A 71 6.80 -9.30 3.51
N LEU A 72 7.11 -10.42 4.19
CA LEU A 72 8.38 -11.12 4.05
C LEU A 72 8.74 -11.42 2.59
N PRO A 73 7.87 -12.08 1.78
CA PRO A 73 8.19 -12.29 0.37
C PRO A 73 8.25 -10.97 -0.43
N GLN A 74 7.52 -9.92 -0.01
CA GLN A 74 7.55 -8.62 -0.68
C GLN A 74 8.89 -7.89 -0.48
N ILE A 75 9.52 -8.00 0.69
CA ILE A 75 10.85 -7.41 0.95
C ILE A 75 11.90 -7.88 -0.06
N PHE A 76 11.80 -9.13 -0.52
CA PHE A 76 12.69 -9.67 -1.55
C PHE A 76 12.32 -9.24 -2.98
N LYS A 77 11.08 -8.84 -3.22
CA LYS A 77 10.60 -8.40 -4.54
C LYS A 77 10.90 -6.94 -4.82
N TRP A 78 10.92 -6.09 -3.79
CA TRP A 78 11.27 -4.68 -3.95
C TRP A 78 12.75 -4.55 -4.33
N ASP A 79 12.99 -3.81 -5.41
CA ASP A 79 14.32 -3.37 -5.81
C ASP A 79 14.81 -2.26 -4.86
N ASP A 80 16.08 -1.87 -5.03
CA ASP A 80 16.71 -0.89 -4.15
C ASP A 80 16.01 0.47 -4.21
N LYS A 81 15.52 0.88 -5.38
CA LYS A 81 14.77 2.13 -5.55
C LYS A 81 13.45 2.10 -4.79
N SER A 82 12.69 1.01 -4.89
CA SER A 82 11.45 0.83 -4.14
C SER A 82 11.72 0.88 -2.65
N LYS A 83 12.77 0.19 -2.18
CA LYS A 83 13.16 0.21 -0.77
C LYS A 83 13.52 1.62 -0.30
N MET A 84 14.28 2.38 -1.09
CA MET A 84 14.61 3.78 -0.80
C MET A 84 13.37 4.68 -0.73
N LEU A 85 12.40 4.48 -1.63
CA LEU A 85 11.14 5.24 -1.60
C LEU A 85 10.27 4.88 -0.39
N ILE A 86 10.32 3.63 0.06
CA ILE A 86 9.59 3.14 1.24
C ILE A 86 10.22 3.67 2.52
N SER A 87 11.55 3.50 2.69
CA SER A 87 12.27 4.02 3.86
C SER A 87 12.46 5.53 3.87
N GLY A 88 12.20 6.22 2.75
CA GLY A 88 12.23 7.67 2.65
C GLY A 88 11.00 8.37 3.23
N SER A 89 11.07 9.70 3.27
CA SER A 89 10.01 10.59 3.81
C SER A 89 8.86 10.86 2.84
N MET A 90 8.65 10.00 1.83
CA MET A 90 7.61 10.20 0.83
C MET A 90 6.23 9.88 1.43
N ASP A 91 5.35 10.87 1.43
CA ASP A 91 3.93 10.66 1.71
C ASP A 91 3.19 10.30 0.41
N GLU A 92 2.80 9.02 0.29
CA GLU A 92 2.11 8.50 -0.89
C GLU A 92 0.70 9.08 -1.06
N LEU A 93 -0.01 9.34 0.05
CA LEU A 93 -1.35 9.93 0.03
C LEU A 93 -1.27 11.36 -0.49
N GLU A 94 -0.35 12.15 0.05
CA GLU A 94 -0.14 13.54 -0.34
C GLU A 94 0.33 13.64 -1.79
N LEU A 95 1.30 12.81 -2.19
CA LEU A 95 1.86 12.80 -3.54
C LEU A 95 0.79 12.47 -4.58
N LEU A 96 0.02 11.39 -4.39
CA LEU A 96 -1.04 11.00 -5.32
C LEU A 96 -2.18 12.03 -5.33
N SER A 97 -2.52 12.59 -4.16
CA SER A 97 -3.53 13.65 -4.07
C SER A 97 -3.16 14.90 -4.85
N LYS A 98 -1.89 15.32 -4.82
CA LYS A 98 -1.37 16.44 -5.62
C LYS A 98 -1.38 16.18 -7.13
N ARG A 99 -1.48 14.92 -7.57
CA ARG A 99 -1.43 14.51 -8.97
C ARG A 99 -2.80 14.14 -9.56
N LYS A 100 -3.89 14.30 -8.79
CA LYS A 100 -5.26 13.98 -9.21
C LYS A 100 -5.63 14.60 -10.55
N ASP A 101 -5.36 15.89 -10.76
CA ASP A 101 -5.73 16.59 -12.01
C ASP A 101 -5.01 16.01 -13.23
N PHE A 102 -3.73 15.67 -13.08
CA PHE A 102 -2.96 15.01 -14.14
C PHE A 102 -3.56 13.64 -14.46
N LEU A 103 -3.81 12.81 -13.44
CA LEU A 103 -4.41 11.48 -13.61
C LEU A 103 -5.80 11.56 -14.25
N LYS A 104 -6.62 12.53 -13.82
CA LYS A 104 -7.95 12.80 -14.37
C LYS A 104 -7.88 13.11 -15.86
N SER A 105 -6.96 14.00 -16.25
CA SER A 105 -6.75 14.38 -17.65
C SER A 105 -6.26 13.22 -18.51
N GLU A 106 -5.20 12.54 -18.08
CA GLU A 106 -4.58 11.44 -18.84
C GLU A 106 -5.53 10.24 -18.99
N LEU A 107 -6.25 9.89 -17.93
CA LEU A 107 -7.16 8.76 -17.93
C LEU A 107 -8.55 9.10 -18.49
N LYS A 108 -8.81 10.37 -18.83
CA LYS A 108 -10.11 10.89 -19.28
C LYS A 108 -11.23 10.46 -18.34
N LEU A 109 -11.10 10.86 -17.09
CA LEU A 109 -12.04 10.58 -16.00
C LEU A 109 -12.71 11.88 -15.55
N ASP A 110 -13.87 11.76 -14.92
CA ASP A 110 -14.58 12.88 -14.30
C ASP A 110 -13.98 13.18 -12.91
N ASP A 111 -13.50 12.16 -12.19
CA ASP A 111 -12.94 12.32 -10.86
C ASP A 111 -11.84 11.29 -10.50
N VAL A 112 -10.96 11.69 -9.56
CA VAL A 112 -9.92 10.84 -8.97
C VAL A 112 -9.91 11.02 -7.46
N ILE A 113 -10.25 9.95 -6.74
CA ILE A 113 -10.25 9.88 -5.29
C ILE A 113 -8.98 9.14 -4.84
N VAL A 114 -8.31 9.68 -3.82
CA VAL A 114 -7.15 9.02 -3.19
C VAL A 114 -7.43 8.98 -1.70
N VAL A 115 -7.38 7.80 -1.10
CA VAL A 115 -7.73 7.55 0.31
C VAL A 115 -6.79 6.54 0.95
N SER A 116 -6.63 6.61 2.27
CA SER A 116 -6.06 5.50 3.03
C SER A 116 -7.03 4.33 3.07
N SER A 117 -6.53 3.10 3.13
CA SER A 117 -7.36 1.92 3.37
C SER A 117 -8.14 2.00 4.69
N GLU A 118 -7.63 2.74 5.68
CA GLU A 118 -8.29 2.96 6.98
C GLU A 118 -9.52 3.86 6.85
N GLU A 119 -9.57 4.72 5.83
CA GLU A 119 -10.66 5.68 5.57
C GLU A 119 -11.57 5.23 4.42
N SER A 120 -11.20 4.15 3.72
CA SER A 120 -11.91 3.70 2.54
C SER A 120 -13.22 3.00 2.91
N THR A 121 -14.32 3.42 2.31
CA THR A 121 -15.65 2.80 2.48
C THR A 121 -15.94 1.70 1.46
N ASP A 122 -14.94 1.30 0.67
CA ASP A 122 -15.07 0.26 -0.35
C ASP A 122 -15.40 -1.13 0.25
N GLN A 123 -16.53 -1.70 -0.16
CA GLN A 123 -16.98 -3.01 0.32
C GLN A 123 -16.50 -4.17 -0.57
N SER A 124 -15.71 -3.90 -1.60
CA SER A 124 -15.23 -4.94 -2.53
C SER A 124 -14.27 -5.97 -1.90
N GLY A 125 -13.83 -5.73 -0.66
CA GLY A 125 -12.85 -6.55 0.06
C GLY A 125 -11.41 -6.36 -0.44
N ARG A 126 -11.19 -5.48 -1.42
CA ARG A 126 -9.85 -5.22 -2.00
C ARG A 126 -9.05 -4.17 -1.25
N ILE A 127 -9.67 -3.43 -0.33
CA ILE A 127 -9.02 -2.43 0.53
C ILE A 127 -7.75 -3.00 1.21
N ASN A 128 -7.86 -4.20 1.80
CA ASN A 128 -6.76 -4.80 2.56
C ASN A 128 -5.63 -5.36 1.68
N SER A 129 -5.78 -5.34 0.35
CA SER A 129 -4.77 -5.81 -0.59
C SER A 129 -3.68 -4.77 -0.90
N ALA A 130 -3.91 -3.50 -0.59
CA ALA A 130 -2.96 -2.43 -0.84
C ALA A 130 -1.63 -2.67 -0.10
N MET A 131 -0.54 -2.31 -0.76
CA MET A 131 0.85 -2.40 -0.29
C MET A 131 1.57 -1.07 -0.53
N PRO A 132 2.65 -0.76 0.20
CA PRO A 132 3.47 0.41 -0.09
C PRO A 132 3.91 0.42 -1.56
N LEU A 133 3.75 1.56 -2.24
CA LEU A 133 4.01 1.72 -3.69
C LEU A 133 3.14 0.85 -4.61
N SER A 134 2.04 0.29 -4.10
CA SER A 134 1.13 -0.58 -4.83
C SER A 134 -0.30 -0.36 -4.32
N PRO A 135 -0.89 0.82 -4.62
CA PRO A 135 -2.24 1.13 -4.22
C PRO A 135 -3.24 0.22 -4.94
N THR A 136 -4.37 -0.04 -4.28
CA THR A 136 -5.51 -0.69 -4.93
C THR A 136 -6.19 0.30 -5.85
N ILE A 137 -6.44 -0.12 -7.10
CA ILE A 137 -7.05 0.69 -8.16
C ILE A 137 -8.48 0.19 -8.39
N ILE A 138 -9.46 1.07 -8.24
CA ILE A 138 -10.88 0.78 -8.45
C ILE A 138 -11.45 1.80 -9.43
N TYR A 139 -12.16 1.31 -10.45
CA TYR A 139 -12.89 2.14 -11.41
C TYR A 139 -14.38 1.98 -11.17
N ALA A 140 -15.12 3.09 -11.27
CA ALA A 140 -16.58 3.15 -11.20
C ALA A 140 -17.13 4.09 -12.27
#